data_AF-A0A1G9KWM3-F1
#
_entry.id   AF-A0A1G9KWM3-F1
#
_cell.length_a   1.000
_cell.length_b   1.000
_cell.length_c   1.000
_cell.angle_alpha   90.00
_cell.angle_beta   90.00
_cell.angle_gamma   90.00
#
_symmetry.space_group_name_H-M   'P 1'
#
loop_
_entity.id
_entity.type
_entity.pdbx_description
1 polymer ?
#
loop_
_entity_poly.entity_id
_entity_poly.type
_entity_poly.pdbx_seq_one_letter_code
_entity_poly.pdbx_strand_id
1 'polypeptide(L)'
;MLLALSLLAGFVSGFLTAMPGLAPLIVVPIGIVCVFLAGFAMLKLRPKSTGLLAAPLAVLVVTGLTVVGGHSLWLTAFGDQISGCEVISVNRHTSSRSPTSFSNDVNCGSQKVPSHFPPSQDELRKPGDRVDLVIDRTGVVRVLEPSELTWWRNVLVPVGAAVGVAFVLVVLKRRRWKPGKPAAPRNLDKDFL
;
A
#
# COMPACT_ATOMS: atom_id res chain seq x y z
N MET A 1 -14.73 -14.75 -4.91
CA MET A 1 -13.65 -15.21 -4.03
C MET A 1 -12.29 -14.68 -4.46
N LEU A 2 -11.76 -15.03 -5.65
CA LEU A 2 -10.46 -14.52 -6.15
C LEU A 2 -10.31 -13.00 -6.05
N LEU A 3 -11.35 -12.25 -6.44
CA LEU A 3 -11.34 -10.79 -6.39
C LEU A 3 -11.21 -10.21 -4.97
N ALA A 4 -11.92 -10.80 -4.00
CA ALA A 4 -11.86 -10.38 -2.61
C ALA A 4 -10.49 -10.72 -2.01
N LEU A 5 -9.94 -11.89 -2.34
CA LEU A 5 -8.60 -12.29 -1.93
C LEU A 5 -7.53 -11.36 -2.51
N SER A 6 -7.63 -10.97 -3.80
CA SER A 6 -6.67 -10.04 -4.39
C SER A 6 -6.74 -8.64 -3.77
N LEU A 7 -7.92 -8.17 -3.38
CA LEU A 7 -8.07 -6.87 -2.71
C LEU A 7 -7.58 -6.92 -1.27
N LEU A 8 -7.87 -8.00 -0.54
CA LEU A 8 -7.36 -8.22 0.81
C LEU A 8 -5.83 -8.32 0.81
N ALA A 9 -5.26 -9.09 -0.12
CA ALA A 9 -3.82 -9.18 -0.29
C ALA A 9 -3.20 -7.85 -0.75
N GLY A 10 -3.89 -7.09 -1.60
CA GLY A 10 -3.53 -5.71 -1.95
C GLY A 10 -3.49 -4.77 -0.73
N PHE A 11 -4.48 -4.86 0.15
CA PHE A 11 -4.53 -4.11 1.40
C PHE A 11 -3.39 -4.50 2.34
N VAL A 12 -3.24 -5.80 2.63
CA VAL A 12 -2.16 -6.33 3.50
C VAL A 12 -0.78 -6.00 2.93
N SER A 13 -0.56 -6.18 1.63
CA SER A 13 0.71 -5.82 1.00
C SER A 13 1.02 -4.34 1.18
N GLY A 14 0.04 -3.45 0.98
CA GLY A 14 0.23 -2.02 1.22
C GLY A 14 0.70 -1.73 2.65
N PHE A 15 0.10 -2.39 3.64
CA PHE A 15 0.53 -2.29 5.03
C PHE A 15 1.95 -2.83 5.26
N LEU A 16 2.30 -3.99 4.72
CA LEU A 16 3.60 -4.62 4.91
C LEU A 16 4.77 -3.80 4.33
N THR A 17 4.52 -2.90 3.37
CA THR A 17 5.58 -1.99 2.85
C THR A 17 6.10 -1.01 3.91
N ALA A 18 5.31 -0.76 4.97
CA ALA A 18 5.69 0.07 6.10
C ALA A 18 6.71 -0.60 7.04
N MET A 19 6.89 -1.91 6.94
CA MET A 19 7.75 -2.67 7.87
C MET A 19 9.24 -2.45 7.59
N PRO A 20 10.11 -2.56 8.62
CA PRO A 20 11.56 -2.55 8.43
C PRO A 20 12.06 -3.82 7.71
N GLY A 21 13.29 -3.76 7.21
CA GLY A 21 14.00 -4.91 6.64
C GLY A 21 13.59 -5.30 5.22
N LEU A 22 13.60 -6.61 4.93
CA LEU A 22 13.35 -7.18 3.60
C LEU A 22 11.86 -7.29 3.24
N ALA A 23 10.95 -6.96 4.16
CA ALA A 23 9.51 -7.08 3.94
C ALA A 23 9.05 -6.36 2.65
N PRO A 24 9.44 -5.10 2.36
CA PRO A 24 9.04 -4.42 1.13
C PRO A 24 9.48 -5.17 -0.14
N LEU A 25 10.64 -5.83 -0.12
CA LEU A 25 11.17 -6.56 -1.28
C LEU A 25 10.33 -7.81 -1.61
N ILE A 26 9.78 -8.47 -0.59
CA ILE A 26 8.88 -9.63 -0.74
C ILE A 26 7.47 -9.18 -1.13
N VAL A 27 7.05 -8.02 -0.66
CA VAL A 27 5.68 -7.50 -0.83
C VAL A 27 5.41 -7.01 -2.26
N VAL A 28 6.41 -6.43 -2.93
CA VAL A 28 6.28 -5.98 -4.33
C VAL A 28 5.82 -7.09 -5.29
N PRO A 29 6.47 -8.28 -5.37
CA PRO A 29 6.01 -9.34 -6.25
C PRO A 29 4.63 -9.88 -5.86
N ILE A 30 4.29 -9.91 -4.56
CA ILE A 30 2.94 -10.27 -4.11
C ILE A 30 1.91 -9.29 -4.65
N GLY A 31 2.17 -7.98 -4.57
CA GLY A 31 1.32 -6.94 -5.13
C GLY A 31 1.09 -7.13 -6.64
N ILE A 32 2.16 -7.40 -7.39
CA ILE A 32 2.09 -7.69 -8.83
C ILE A 32 1.18 -8.89 -9.10
N VAL A 33 1.39 -10.02 -8.40
CA VAL A 33 0.55 -11.22 -8.54
C VAL A 33 -0.91 -10.92 -8.22
N CYS A 34 -1.19 -10.11 -7.20
CA CYS A 34 -2.56 -9.71 -6.84
C CYS A 34 -3.25 -8.92 -7.96
N VAL A 35 -2.54 -7.99 -8.60
CA VAL A 35 -3.05 -7.22 -9.74
C VAL A 35 -3.38 -8.14 -10.92
N PHE A 36 -2.49 -9.10 -11.24
CA PHE A 36 -2.75 -10.10 -12.28
C PHE A 36 -3.94 -11.01 -11.95
N LEU A 37 -4.03 -11.50 -10.71
CA LEU A 37 -5.16 -12.33 -10.25
C LEU A 37 -6.49 -11.56 -10.30
N ALA A 38 -6.49 -10.27 -9.98
CA ALA A 38 -7.66 -9.41 -10.10
C ALA A 38 -8.10 -9.23 -11.56
N GLY A 39 -7.15 -9.02 -12.47
CA GLY A 39 -7.39 -8.98 -13.92
C GLY A 39 -7.95 -10.31 -14.44
N PHE A 40 -7.37 -11.43 -14.03
CA PHE A 40 -7.84 -12.77 -14.38
C PHE A 40 -9.25 -13.05 -13.86
N ALA A 41 -9.56 -12.62 -12.64
CA ALA A 41 -10.91 -12.70 -12.08
C ALA A 41 -11.92 -11.91 -12.93
N MET A 42 -11.55 -10.73 -13.41
CA MET A 42 -12.41 -9.94 -14.31
C MET A 42 -12.58 -10.56 -15.69
N LEU A 43 -11.54 -11.16 -16.27
CA LEU A 43 -11.65 -11.92 -17.53
C LEU A 43 -12.71 -13.03 -17.40
N LYS A 44 -12.72 -13.75 -16.28
CA LYS A 44 -13.75 -14.76 -16.01
C LYS A 44 -15.16 -14.17 -15.83
N LEU A 45 -15.27 -12.92 -15.40
CA LEU A 45 -16.56 -12.23 -15.24
C LEU A 45 -17.10 -11.60 -16.54
N ARG A 46 -16.30 -11.55 -17.62
CA ARG A 46 -16.67 -11.03 -18.97
C ARG A 46 -17.38 -9.66 -18.94
N PRO A 47 -16.73 -8.58 -18.48
CA PRO A 47 -17.33 -7.24 -18.47
C PRO A 47 -17.56 -6.70 -19.90
N LYS A 48 -18.60 -5.87 -20.11
CA LYS A 48 -18.76 -5.06 -21.32
C LYS A 48 -17.59 -4.07 -21.40
N SER A 49 -16.67 -4.32 -22.35
CA SER A 49 -15.53 -3.53 -22.86
C SER A 49 -14.68 -2.66 -21.92
N THR A 50 -15.25 -1.85 -21.03
CA THR A 50 -14.51 -0.88 -20.19
C THR A 50 -14.19 -1.38 -18.77
N GLY A 51 -14.81 -2.48 -18.33
CA GLY A 51 -14.65 -2.99 -16.96
C GLY A 51 -13.39 -3.83 -16.70
N LEU A 52 -12.61 -4.19 -17.73
CA LEU A 52 -11.52 -5.16 -17.58
C LEU A 52 -10.43 -4.69 -16.62
N LEU A 53 -10.07 -3.41 -16.69
CA LEU A 53 -9.02 -2.80 -15.86
C LEU A 53 -9.52 -2.37 -14.48
N ALA A 54 -10.83 -2.41 -14.23
CA ALA A 54 -11.41 -1.88 -13.00
C ALA A 54 -10.90 -2.63 -11.75
N ALA A 55 -10.73 -3.95 -11.82
CA ALA A 55 -10.23 -4.73 -10.68
C ALA A 55 -8.72 -4.55 -10.43
N PRO A 56 -7.84 -4.62 -11.46
CA PRO A 56 -6.45 -4.20 -11.32
C PRO A 56 -6.31 -2.81 -10.70
N LEU A 57 -7.09 -1.84 -11.18
CA LEU A 57 -7.05 -0.46 -10.69
C LEU A 57 -7.55 -0.36 -9.24
N ALA A 58 -8.60 -1.10 -8.88
CA ALA A 58 -9.08 -1.15 -7.51
C ALA A 58 -8.02 -1.72 -6.55
N VAL A 59 -7.30 -2.77 -6.95
CA VAL A 59 -6.17 -3.30 -6.16
C VAL A 59 -5.09 -2.24 -5.99
N LEU A 60 -4.67 -1.57 -7.07
CA LEU A 60 -3.67 -0.50 -7.00
C LEU A 60 -4.09 0.66 -6.09
N VAL A 61 -5.36 1.09 -6.17
CA VAL A 61 -5.90 2.15 -5.32
C VAL A 61 -5.91 1.72 -3.86
N VAL A 62 -6.41 0.51 -3.55
CA VAL A 62 -6.44 -0.01 -2.17
C VAL A 62 -5.04 -0.17 -1.60
N THR A 63 -4.11 -0.76 -2.36
CA THR A 63 -2.70 -0.89 -1.97
C THR A 63 -2.11 0.50 -1.74
N GLY A 64 -2.24 1.43 -2.68
CA GLY A 64 -1.66 2.78 -2.58
C GLY A 64 -2.17 3.56 -1.37
N LEU A 65 -3.47 3.54 -1.10
CA LEU A 65 -4.05 4.15 0.10
C LEU A 65 -3.48 3.54 1.39
N THR A 66 -3.26 2.23 1.40
CA THR A 66 -2.74 1.51 2.56
C THR A 66 -1.23 1.72 2.73
N VAL A 67 -0.46 1.88 1.66
CA VAL A 67 0.97 2.25 1.72
C VAL A 67 1.14 3.62 2.38
N VAL A 68 0.32 4.60 2.00
CA VAL A 68 0.43 5.97 2.52
C VAL A 68 -0.12 6.09 3.95
N GLY A 69 -1.23 5.42 4.26
CA GLY A 69 -1.91 5.56 5.55
C GLY A 69 -1.59 4.50 6.60
N GLY A 70 -1.17 3.31 6.18
CA GLY A 70 -1.09 2.12 7.04
C GLY A 70 -0.13 2.30 8.22
N HIS A 71 1.03 2.88 7.94
CA HIS A 71 2.05 3.18 8.94
C HIS A 71 1.55 4.16 9.99
N SER A 72 0.98 5.28 9.54
CA SER A 72 0.45 6.34 10.40
C SER A 72 -0.68 5.82 11.30
N LEU A 73 -1.59 5.03 10.73
CA LEU A 73 -2.69 4.43 11.49
C LEU A 73 -2.18 3.47 12.56
N TRP A 74 -1.17 2.64 12.23
CA TRP A 74 -0.59 1.71 13.19
C TRP A 74 0.07 2.41 14.37
N LEU A 75 0.93 3.40 14.10
CA LEU A 75 1.58 4.16 15.15
C LEU A 75 0.59 5.00 15.97
N THR A 76 -0.54 5.41 15.39
CA THR A 76 -1.61 6.05 16.16
C THR A 76 -2.25 5.09 17.17
N ALA A 77 -2.32 3.80 16.85
CA ALA A 77 -2.95 2.79 17.72
C ALA A 77 -1.97 2.12 18.70
N PHE A 78 -0.73 1.90 18.28
CA PHE A 78 0.27 1.11 19.02
C PHE A 78 1.58 1.86 19.29
N GLY A 79 1.67 3.12 18.89
CA GLY A 79 2.85 3.95 19.10
C GLY A 79 2.87 4.62 20.47
N ASP A 80 4.07 4.71 21.05
CA ASP A 80 4.38 5.56 22.18
C ASP A 80 5.16 6.78 21.73
N GLN A 81 4.67 7.96 22.09
CA GLN A 81 5.41 9.19 21.89
C GLN A 81 6.48 9.33 22.96
N ILE A 82 7.74 9.35 22.54
CA ILE A 82 8.91 9.60 23.40
C ILE A 82 9.51 10.93 22.99
N SER A 83 9.53 11.88 23.92
CA SER A 83 10.08 13.21 23.70
C SER A 83 11.58 13.27 23.98
N GLY A 84 12.30 14.08 23.21
CA GLY A 84 13.68 14.45 23.51
C GLY A 84 14.70 13.34 23.30
N CYS A 85 14.49 12.45 22.32
CA CYS A 85 15.48 11.47 21.94
C CYS A 85 16.71 12.15 21.31
N GLU A 86 17.91 11.74 21.72
CA GLU A 86 19.16 12.37 21.30
C GLU A 86 19.73 11.68 20.05
N VAL A 87 20.08 12.46 19.03
CA VAL A 87 20.80 11.96 17.85
C VAL A 87 22.25 11.66 18.25
N ILE A 88 22.64 10.39 18.17
CA ILE A 88 23.99 9.94 18.54
C ILE A 88 24.95 10.09 17.36
N SER A 89 24.49 9.69 16.19
CA SER A 89 25.30 9.63 14.97
C SER A 89 24.44 9.88 13.74
N VAL A 90 25.09 10.34 12.68
CA VAL A 90 24.51 10.50 11.35
C VAL A 90 25.27 9.59 10.40
N ASN A 91 24.60 8.55 9.94
CA ASN A 91 25.14 7.58 9.02
C ASN A 91 24.82 8.01 7.58
N ARG A 92 25.86 8.05 6.73
CA ARG A 92 25.75 8.36 5.31
C ARG A 92 25.81 7.07 4.51
N HIS A 93 24.78 6.83 3.69
CA HIS A 93 24.69 5.68 2.81
C HIS A 93 24.91 6.13 1.36
N THR A 94 26.11 5.91 0.84
CA THR A 94 26.46 6.19 -0.55
C THR A 94 26.31 4.94 -1.41
N SER A 95 25.67 5.08 -2.56
CA SER A 95 25.49 4.01 -3.56
C SER A 95 25.83 4.54 -4.94
N SER A 96 26.39 3.69 -5.80
CA SER A 96 26.68 4.06 -7.20
C SER A 96 25.43 4.09 -8.08
N ARG A 97 24.31 3.51 -7.61
CA ARG A 97 23.07 3.34 -8.38
C ARG A 97 21.89 4.16 -7.85
N SER A 98 22.04 4.80 -6.70
CA SER A 98 20.96 5.55 -6.05
C SER A 98 21.51 6.81 -5.40
N PRO A 99 20.67 7.86 -5.22
CA PRO A 99 21.05 9.04 -4.46
C PRO A 99 21.62 8.68 -3.08
N THR A 100 22.52 9.52 -2.58
CA THR A 100 23.00 9.39 -1.20
C THR A 100 21.81 9.53 -0.26
N SER A 101 21.66 8.59 0.67
CA SER A 101 20.68 8.67 1.74
C SER A 101 21.38 8.80 3.08
N PHE A 102 20.65 9.32 4.07
CA PHE A 102 21.16 9.51 5.42
C PHE A 102 20.21 8.88 6.41
N SER A 103 20.76 8.37 7.50
CA SER A 103 19.99 7.84 8.62
C SER A 103 20.66 8.22 9.92
N ASN A 104 19.89 8.51 10.95
CA ASN A 104 20.37 8.86 12.27
C ASN A 104 20.25 7.66 13.21
N ASP A 105 21.24 7.43 14.06
CA ASP A 105 21.05 6.56 15.22
C ASP A 105 20.62 7.44 16.39
N VAL A 106 19.48 7.09 17.00
CA VAL A 106 18.84 7.94 18.02
C VAL A 106 18.77 7.18 19.35
N ASN A 107 19.08 7.86 20.45
CA ASN A 107 18.94 7.36 21.81
C ASN A 107 17.69 7.94 22.49
N CYS A 108 16.72 7.09 22.79
CA CYS A 108 15.50 7.46 23.51
C CYS A 108 15.56 6.94 24.95
N GLY A 109 16.57 7.37 25.72
CA GLY A 109 16.80 6.92 27.09
C GLY A 109 17.29 5.47 27.16
N SER A 110 16.38 4.53 27.43
CA SER A 110 16.71 3.09 27.53
C SER A 110 16.71 2.36 26.19
N GLN A 111 16.19 2.98 25.13
CA GLN A 111 16.05 2.36 23.81
C GLN A 111 16.90 3.07 22.77
N LYS A 112 17.70 2.30 22.03
CA LYS A 112 18.41 2.79 20.84
C LYS A 112 17.60 2.45 19.60
N VAL A 113 17.37 3.46 18.76
CA VAL A 113 16.69 3.34 17.47
C VAL A 113 17.76 3.47 16.38
N PRO A 114 18.25 2.36 15.82
CA PRO A 114 19.22 2.43 14.74
C PRO A 114 18.55 2.85 13.43
N SER A 115 19.29 3.59 12.59
CA SER A 115 18.90 3.87 11.20
C SER A 115 17.53 4.55 11.03
N HIS A 116 17.22 5.54 11.86
CA HIS A 116 16.05 6.40 11.68
C HIS A 116 16.26 7.32 10.46
N PHE A 117 15.34 7.30 9.50
CA PHE A 117 15.43 8.12 8.29
C PHE A 117 14.62 9.42 8.49
N PRO A 118 15.27 10.60 8.46
CA PRO A 118 14.55 11.87 8.57
C PRO A 118 13.63 12.07 7.35
N PRO A 119 12.51 12.82 7.52
CA PRO A 119 11.52 13.01 6.47
C PRO A 119 12.05 13.80 5.26
N SER A 120 13.02 14.70 5.49
CA SER A 120 13.72 15.43 4.44
C SER A 120 15.23 15.36 4.62
N GLN A 121 15.97 15.39 3.52
CA GLN A 121 17.43 15.54 3.56
C GLN A 121 17.86 16.92 4.08
N ASP A 122 17.01 17.94 3.91
CA ASP A 122 17.27 19.29 4.41
C ASP A 122 17.17 19.35 5.95
N GLU A 123 16.58 18.33 6.58
CA GLU A 123 16.41 18.19 8.03
C GLU A 123 17.46 17.25 8.64
N LEU A 124 18.63 17.17 8.03
CA LEU A 124 19.80 16.48 8.58
C LEU A 124 20.17 17.06 9.95
N ARG A 125 19.73 16.38 11.01
CA ARG A 125 20.07 16.68 12.40
C ARG A 125 21.53 16.41 12.67
N LYS A 126 22.12 17.18 13.58
CA LYS A 126 23.49 16.98 14.05
C LYS A 126 23.50 16.06 15.28
N PRO A 127 24.60 15.33 15.52
CA PRO A 127 24.79 14.65 16.80
C PRO A 127 24.60 15.62 17.98
N GLY A 128 23.83 15.21 18.98
CA GLY A 128 23.42 16.02 20.13
C GLY A 128 22.07 16.74 19.96
N ASP A 129 21.51 16.80 18.75
CA ASP A 129 20.16 17.33 18.53
C ASP A 129 19.13 16.42 19.20
N ARG A 130 18.02 17.02 19.63
CA ARG A 130 16.89 16.30 20.22
C ARG A 130 15.73 16.24 19.23
N VAL A 131 15.15 15.06 19.10
CA VAL A 131 13.99 14.78 18.25
C VAL A 131 12.92 14.04 19.05
N ASP A 132 11.67 14.37 18.78
CA ASP A 132 10.54 13.63 19.32
C ASP A 132 10.19 12.50 18.35
N LEU A 133 9.98 11.31 18.88
CA LEU A 133 9.73 10.11 18.08
C LEU A 133 8.51 9.36 18.59
N VAL A 134 7.80 8.70 17.68
CA VAL A 134 6.73 7.76 17.99
C VAL A 134 7.20 6.36 17.67
N ILE A 135 7.43 5.57 18.71
CA ILE A 135 8.00 4.23 18.63
C ILE A 135 6.88 3.20 18.72
N ASP A 136 6.86 2.24 17.81
CA ASP A 136 5.95 1.10 17.88
C ASP A 136 6.30 0.18 19.05
N ARG A 137 5.37 0.00 20.00
CA ARG A 137 5.51 -0.93 21.13
C ARG A 137 5.73 -2.38 20.67
N THR A 138 5.20 -2.73 19.50
CA THR A 138 5.28 -4.09 18.96
C THR A 138 6.57 -4.35 18.15
N GLY A 139 7.30 -3.29 17.80
CA GLY A 139 8.51 -3.37 16.97
C GLY A 139 8.26 -3.84 15.52
N VAL A 140 7.01 -3.81 15.06
CA VAL A 140 6.59 -4.28 13.74
C VAL A 140 6.81 -3.20 12.67
N VAL A 141 6.62 -1.95 13.06
CA VAL A 141 6.56 -0.79 12.19
C VAL A 141 7.72 0.17 12.51
N ARG A 142 8.20 0.92 11.53
CA ARG A 142 9.35 1.83 11.74
C ARG A 142 8.95 2.99 12.64
N VAL A 143 9.95 3.64 13.21
CA VAL A 143 9.75 4.83 14.05
C VAL A 143 9.48 6.04 13.15
N LEU A 144 8.51 6.89 13.50
CA LEU A 144 8.25 8.17 12.83
C LEU A 144 8.31 9.35 13.78
N GLU A 145 8.55 10.53 13.21
CA GLU A 145 8.34 11.79 13.91
C GLU A 145 6.83 12.10 14.05
N PRO A 146 6.41 12.78 15.13
CA PRO A 146 5.01 13.17 15.33
C PRO A 146 4.45 14.05 14.20
N SER A 147 5.30 14.85 13.54
CA SER A 147 4.95 15.71 12.40
C SER A 147 4.42 14.92 11.20
N GLU A 148 4.83 13.67 11.04
CA GLU A 148 4.41 12.79 9.95
C GLU A 148 3.09 12.06 10.24
N LEU A 149 2.66 12.02 11.51
CA LEU A 149 1.38 11.46 11.95
C LEU A 149 0.24 12.43 11.65
N THR A 150 -0.03 12.60 10.37
CA THR A 150 -1.09 13.48 9.91
C THR A 150 -2.44 12.76 9.94
N TRP A 151 -3.44 13.42 10.51
CA TRP A 151 -4.79 12.86 10.67
C TRP A 151 -5.38 12.38 9.33
N TRP A 152 -5.10 13.05 8.21
CA TRP A 152 -5.61 12.67 6.89
C TRP A 152 -5.02 11.35 6.40
N ARG A 153 -3.75 11.02 6.73
CA ARG A 153 -3.14 9.73 6.41
C ARG A 153 -3.84 8.59 7.13
N ASN A 154 -4.23 8.80 8.39
CA ASN A 154 -5.00 7.82 9.16
C ASN A 154 -6.36 7.50 8.51
N VAL A 155 -6.98 8.48 7.85
CA VAL A 155 -8.27 8.31 7.14
C VAL A 155 -8.12 7.52 5.84
N LEU A 156 -6.93 7.48 5.22
CA LEU A 156 -6.75 6.76 3.95
C LEU A 156 -6.96 5.24 4.08
N VAL A 157 -6.58 4.64 5.20
CA VAL A 157 -6.73 3.20 5.41
C VAL A 157 -8.21 2.76 5.47
N PRO A 158 -9.08 3.35 6.30
CA PRO A 158 -10.51 3.00 6.28
C PRO A 158 -11.17 3.37 4.95
N VAL A 159 -10.74 4.45 4.28
CA VAL A 159 -11.21 4.76 2.92
C VAL A 159 -10.79 3.65 1.94
N GLY A 160 -9.55 3.18 1.99
CA GLY A 160 -9.07 2.06 1.17
C GLY A 160 -9.86 0.78 1.42
N ALA A 161 -10.12 0.45 2.70
CA ALA A 161 -10.96 -0.69 3.06
C ALA A 161 -12.40 -0.53 2.51
N ALA A 162 -13.01 0.65 2.67
CA ALA A 162 -14.34 0.95 2.17
C ALA A 162 -14.41 0.85 0.64
N VAL A 163 -13.40 1.35 -0.09
CA VAL A 163 -13.29 1.24 -1.56
C VAL A 163 -13.21 -0.23 -1.98
N GLY A 164 -12.37 -1.03 -1.31
CA GLY A 164 -12.25 -2.46 -1.58
C GLY A 164 -13.58 -3.20 -1.39
N VAL A 165 -14.26 -2.95 -0.26
CA VAL A 165 -15.58 -3.56 0.04
C VAL A 165 -16.64 -3.11 -0.97
N ALA A 166 -16.75 -1.80 -1.22
CA ALA A 166 -17.71 -1.24 -2.18
C ALA A 166 -17.50 -1.83 -3.58
N PHE A 167 -16.25 -1.97 -4.01
CA PHE A 167 -15.93 -2.59 -5.30
C PHE A 167 -16.40 -4.04 -5.38
N VAL A 168 -16.12 -4.85 -4.36
CA VAL A 168 -16.59 -6.25 -4.29
C VAL A 168 -18.12 -6.30 -4.35
N LEU A 169 -18.82 -5.47 -3.58
CA LEU A 169 -20.28 -5.42 -3.57
C LEU A 169 -20.86 -5.01 -4.93
N VAL A 170 -20.28 -4.02 -5.61
CA VAL A 170 -20.70 -3.60 -6.95
C VAL A 170 -20.51 -4.74 -7.96
N VAL A 171 -19.38 -5.44 -7.90
CA VAL A 171 -19.10 -6.57 -8.80
C VAL A 171 -20.04 -7.75 -8.52
N LEU A 172 -20.34 -8.06 -7.26
CA LEU A 172 -21.27 -9.13 -6.89
C LEU A 172 -22.73 -8.80 -7.23
N LYS A 173 -23.14 -7.54 -7.03
CA LYS A 173 -24.51 -7.07 -7.31
C LYS A 173 -24.79 -6.93 -8.80
N ARG A 174 -23.77 -6.71 -9.64
CA ARG A 174 -23.94 -6.76 -11.10
C ARG A 174 -24.28 -8.19 -11.54
N ARG A 175 -25.56 -8.41 -11.82
CA ARG A 175 -26.14 -9.67 -12.31
C ARG A 175 -25.26 -10.24 -13.42
N ARG A 176 -24.73 -11.46 -13.25
CA ARG A 176 -23.96 -12.16 -14.29
C ARG A 176 -24.79 -12.18 -15.57
N TRP A 177 -24.36 -11.44 -16.58
CA TRP A 177 -25.10 -11.31 -17.82
C TRP A 177 -24.96 -12.61 -18.60
N LYS A 178 -26.08 -13.31 -18.82
CA LYS A 178 -26.10 -14.45 -19.75
C LYS A 178 -25.89 -13.87 -21.16
N PRO A 179 -24.96 -14.42 -21.97
CA PRO A 179 -24.82 -13.97 -23.35
C PRO A 179 -26.18 -14.10 -24.03
N GLY A 180 -26.63 -13.02 -24.67
CA GLY A 180 -27.78 -13.09 -25.56
C GLY A 180 -27.50 -14.20 -26.58
N LYS A 181 -28.50 -15.05 -26.84
CA LYS A 181 -28.38 -16.13 -27.83
C LYS A 181 -27.77 -15.53 -29.10
N PRO A 182 -26.75 -16.16 -29.71
CA PRO A 182 -26.20 -15.67 -30.97
C PRO A 182 -27.36 -15.46 -31.93
N ALA A 183 -27.46 -14.25 -32.49
CA ALA A 183 -28.45 -13.97 -33.50
C ALA A 183 -28.27 -15.01 -34.60
N ALA A 184 -29.36 -15.70 -34.95
CA ALA A 184 -29.33 -16.75 -35.96
C ALA A 184 -28.60 -16.23 -37.21
N PRO A 185 -27.71 -17.03 -37.82
CA PRO A 185 -27.02 -16.62 -39.02
C PRO A 185 -28.06 -16.14 -40.03
N ARG A 186 -27.96 -14.87 -40.44
CA ARG A 186 -28.76 -14.32 -41.53
C ARG A 186 -28.41 -15.19 -42.74
N ASN A 187 -29.35 -16.02 -43.19
CA ASN A 187 -29.24 -16.70 -44.47
C ASN A 187 -29.00 -15.61 -45.51
N LEU A 188 -27.75 -15.47 -45.96
CA LEU A 188 -27.43 -14.75 -47.16
C LEU A 188 -28.01 -15.60 -48.27
N ASP A 189 -29.17 -15.15 -48.77
CA ASP A 189 -29.85 -15.78 -49.88
C ASP A 189 -28.88 -15.97 -51.05
N LYS A 190 -28.97 -17.15 -51.63
CA LYS A 190 -28.18 -17.63 -52.77
C LYS A 190 -28.68 -17.02 -54.09
N ASP A 191 -29.10 -15.76 -54.08
CA ASP A 191 -29.74 -15.09 -55.23
C ASP A 191 -28.73 -14.41 -56.17
N PHE A 192 -27.47 -14.87 -56.17
CA PHE A 192 -26.42 -14.43 -57.10
C PHE A 192 -25.91 -15.59 -57.98
N LEU A 193 -26.84 -16.38 -58.53
CA LEU A 193 -26.56 -17.34 -59.61
C LEU A 193 -27.56 -17.15 -60.76
#